data_AF-A0A662PBS2-F1
#
_entry.id   AF-A0A662PBS2-F1
#
_cell.length_a   1.000
_cell.length_b   1.000
_cell.length_c   1.000
_cell.angle_alpha   90.00
_cell.angle_beta   90.00
_cell.angle_gamma   90.00
#
_symmetry.space_group_name_H-M   'P 1'
#
loop_
_entity.id
_entity.type
_entity.pdbx_description
1 polymer ?
#
loop_
_entity_poly.entity_id
_entity_poly.type
_entity_poly.pdbx_seq_one_letter_code
_entity_poly.pdbx_strand_id
1 'polypeptide(L)'
;MRLLTHVVGSQAVWLLAAAVRGSAPDLPSLGWAALGSVLPEIDKPDSLIGRAVPFSKFLEERFGHRGPIHSLLATFALGLVSLPLWLVLGRFDWWLALQIGYLSHLLLDMATLEGVALFWPHPGRAVFPGRDDLRLDQSSPTASKTETAVLVVLMVLSGAFWPLSQVGVTGALRRALGNIEGTIPEYQELSSDYELYLSGRFKSRISGEVYEGSFPIAGTIGLGYVVEVKGILMSVGEGEDYNLIPLGKVHLRKGPPIEEETVRVDLSGLPLSALLEHIPADGTHYIFGTLKLSEPIAVRIYPDRWNPVRGSSVVELEFARWDDLAPYAYAVVESGAVAVRVRRPAAPAAPPHEDPKGSWSPTQGLLKPIPLRLGIPSLSDLLVGPGDHVEEGEPIAVEAHPEVAQARRELAETEKIGGVLGKILSALAEARLAEIRARHRVLSPISGTVVAVEVQEGSEEGLEVVLHICPDRPSLQGRILCSREEVTLGSGGPPGCGCQLESYFVSPRIDHVIKR
;
A
#
# COMPACT_ATOMS: atom_id res chain seq x y z
N MET A 1 -33.38 10.55 17.81
CA MET A 1 -32.82 10.11 19.11
C MET A 1 -31.91 11.24 19.64
N ARG A 2 -31.05 11.02 20.63
CA ARG A 2 -29.98 11.94 21.05
C ARG A 2 -28.85 11.94 20.01
N LEU A 3 -28.22 13.10 19.87
CA LEU A 3 -27.05 13.33 19.02
C LEU A 3 -25.97 12.24 19.18
N LEU A 4 -25.58 11.92 20.42
CA LEU A 4 -24.52 10.95 20.68
C LEU A 4 -24.87 9.56 20.14
N THR A 5 -26.14 9.16 20.22
CA THR A 5 -26.63 7.88 19.68
C THR A 5 -26.50 7.84 18.16
N HIS A 6 -26.79 8.95 17.47
CA HIS A 6 -26.60 9.06 16.02
C HIS A 6 -25.13 9.02 15.62
N VAL A 7 -24.27 9.77 16.32
CA VAL A 7 -22.82 9.76 16.05
C VAL A 7 -22.24 8.36 16.25
N VAL A 8 -22.48 7.72 17.40
CA VAL A 8 -21.97 6.36 17.64
C VAL A 8 -22.60 5.34 16.68
N GLY A 9 -23.88 5.48 16.37
CA GLY A 9 -24.56 4.63 15.39
C GLY A 9 -23.94 4.73 14.00
N SER A 10 -23.56 5.93 13.57
CA SER A 10 -22.86 6.13 12.30
C SER A 10 -21.53 5.41 12.24
N GLN A 11 -20.78 5.39 13.34
CA GLN A 11 -19.51 4.66 13.43
C GLN A 11 -19.75 3.16 13.32
N ALA A 12 -20.74 2.62 14.02
CA ALA A 12 -21.08 1.19 13.93
C ALA A 12 -21.42 0.77 12.50
N VAL A 13 -22.25 1.55 11.79
CA VAL A 13 -22.66 1.23 10.42
C VAL A 13 -21.51 1.44 9.42
N TRP A 14 -20.72 2.51 9.57
CA TRP A 14 -19.57 2.76 8.71
C TRP A 14 -18.49 1.68 8.86
N LEU A 15 -18.13 1.30 10.10
CA LEU A 15 -17.15 0.26 10.35
C LEU A 15 -17.61 -1.11 9.83
N LEU A 16 -18.91 -1.41 9.91
CA LEU A 16 -19.48 -2.60 9.29
C LEU A 16 -19.34 -2.55 7.76
N ALA A 17 -19.64 -1.42 7.12
CA ALA A 17 -19.49 -1.27 5.68
C ALA A 17 -18.02 -1.41 5.24
N ALA A 18 -17.09 -0.81 5.99
CA ALA A 18 -15.65 -0.95 5.78
C ALA A 18 -15.19 -2.42 5.89
N ALA A 19 -15.67 -3.14 6.91
CA ALA A 19 -15.40 -4.56 7.10
C ALA A 19 -15.92 -5.43 5.95
N VAL A 20 -17.14 -5.17 5.46
CA VAL A 20 -17.72 -5.92 4.35
C VAL A 20 -16.95 -5.69 3.04
N ARG A 21 -16.46 -4.46 2.81
CA ARG A 21 -15.64 -4.13 1.64
C ARG A 21 -14.19 -4.63 1.75
N GLY A 22 -13.71 -4.94 2.95
CA GLY A 22 -12.30 -5.25 3.20
C GLY A 22 -11.38 -4.03 3.05
N SER A 23 -11.91 -2.84 3.29
CA SER A 23 -11.16 -1.57 3.22
C SER A 23 -10.91 -1.06 4.63
N ALA A 24 -9.66 -0.80 5.00
CA ALA A 24 -9.35 -0.19 6.29
C ALA A 24 -9.89 1.25 6.35
N PRO A 25 -10.70 1.61 7.36
CA PRO A 25 -11.22 2.97 7.49
C PRO A 25 -10.10 3.93 7.92
N ASP A 26 -10.01 5.08 7.24
CA ASP A 26 -9.13 6.19 7.61
C ASP A 26 -9.78 7.12 8.65
N LEU A 27 -8.99 7.91 9.38
CA LEU A 27 -9.53 8.86 10.36
C LEU A 27 -10.52 9.88 9.75
N PRO A 28 -10.26 10.47 8.56
CA PRO A 28 -11.21 11.38 7.92
C PRO A 28 -12.58 10.76 7.63
N SER A 29 -12.66 9.49 7.17
CA SER A 29 -13.95 8.86 6.91
C SER A 29 -14.81 8.71 8.16
N LEU A 30 -14.21 8.46 9.33
CA LEU A 30 -14.94 8.46 10.61
C LEU A 30 -15.60 9.82 10.88
N GLY A 31 -14.87 10.91 10.58
CA GLY A 31 -15.35 12.29 10.69
C GLY A 31 -16.49 12.59 9.71
N TRP A 32 -16.39 12.13 8.46
CA TRP A 32 -17.45 12.27 7.46
C TRP A 32 -18.71 11.47 7.82
N ALA A 33 -18.56 10.24 8.34
CA ALA A 33 -19.69 9.46 8.86
C ALA A 33 -20.39 10.15 10.02
N ALA A 34 -19.61 10.70 10.96
CA ALA A 34 -20.16 11.48 12.07
C ALA A 34 -20.91 12.71 11.55
N LEU A 35 -20.31 13.49 10.64
CA LEU A 35 -20.97 14.67 10.05
C LEU A 35 -22.29 14.29 9.37
N GLY A 36 -22.27 13.26 8.52
CA GLY A 36 -23.46 12.79 7.81
C GLY A 36 -24.60 12.41 8.75
N SER A 37 -24.26 11.84 9.91
CA SER A 37 -25.24 11.46 10.92
C SER A 37 -25.91 12.63 11.63
N VAL A 38 -25.32 13.82 11.65
CA VAL A 38 -25.90 14.97 12.34
C VAL A 38 -26.63 15.91 11.38
N LEU A 39 -26.30 15.89 10.09
CA LEU A 39 -26.93 16.75 9.07
C LEU A 39 -28.46 16.72 9.08
N PRO A 40 -29.15 15.58 9.29
CA PRO A 40 -30.61 15.57 9.34
C PRO A 40 -31.20 16.46 10.45
N GLU A 41 -30.47 16.70 11.55
CA GLU A 41 -30.94 17.52 12.67
C GLU A 41 -30.97 19.04 12.39
N ILE A 42 -30.67 19.47 11.16
CA ILE A 42 -30.84 20.87 10.70
C ILE A 42 -32.29 21.35 10.87
N ASP A 43 -33.26 20.43 10.80
CA ASP A 43 -34.69 20.72 10.91
C ASP A 43 -35.16 21.02 12.35
N LYS A 44 -34.30 20.86 13.35
CA LYS A 44 -34.62 21.08 14.77
C LYS A 44 -33.85 22.29 15.31
N PRO A 45 -34.47 23.47 15.48
CA PRO A 45 -33.80 24.69 15.95
C PRO A 45 -33.11 24.56 17.30
N ASP A 46 -33.59 23.64 18.14
CA ASP A 46 -33.00 23.36 19.45
C ASP A 46 -31.75 22.46 19.42
N SER A 47 -31.44 21.83 18.27
CA SER A 47 -30.26 20.97 18.11
C SER A 47 -28.97 21.79 17.93
N LEU A 48 -27.80 21.19 18.14
CA LEU A 48 -26.52 21.89 17.96
C LEU A 48 -26.36 22.45 16.55
N ILE A 49 -26.78 21.71 15.52
CA ILE A 49 -26.70 22.15 14.13
C ILE A 49 -27.84 23.11 13.77
N GLY A 50 -29.08 22.83 14.21
CA GLY A 50 -30.22 23.70 13.94
C GLY A 50 -30.07 25.10 14.54
N ARG A 51 -29.36 25.24 15.68
CA ARG A 51 -28.99 26.56 16.24
C ARG A 51 -28.00 27.34 15.37
N ALA A 52 -27.13 26.64 14.63
CA ALA A 52 -26.14 27.24 13.76
C ALA A 52 -26.72 27.65 12.39
N VAL A 53 -27.84 27.06 11.98
CA VAL A 53 -28.47 27.31 10.67
C VAL A 53 -29.69 28.24 10.83
N PRO A 54 -29.67 29.46 10.26
CA PRO A 54 -30.73 30.45 10.48
C PRO A 54 -32.10 30.09 9.87
N PHE A 55 -32.14 29.08 8.99
CA PHE A 55 -33.37 28.60 8.34
C PHE A 55 -34.04 27.41 9.04
N SER A 56 -33.44 26.89 10.12
CA SER A 56 -33.99 25.73 10.85
C SER A 56 -35.42 25.97 11.33
N LYS A 57 -35.70 27.16 11.88
CA LYS A 57 -37.04 27.55 12.36
C LYS A 57 -38.07 27.60 11.24
N PHE A 58 -37.70 28.08 10.07
CA PHE A 58 -38.58 28.09 8.90
C PHE A 58 -38.89 26.67 8.43
N LEU A 59 -37.90 25.77 8.43
CA LEU A 59 -38.08 24.37 8.06
C LEU A 59 -39.02 23.65 9.02
N GLU A 60 -38.82 23.83 10.33
CA GLU A 60 -39.69 23.27 11.37
C GLU A 60 -41.13 23.78 11.23
N GLU A 61 -41.33 25.09 11.09
CA GLU A 61 -42.66 25.70 10.97
C GLU A 61 -43.39 25.28 9.69
N ARG A 62 -42.66 25.07 8.58
CA ARG A 62 -43.26 24.80 7.26
C ARG A 62 -43.52 23.32 6.99
N PHE A 63 -42.66 22.43 7.50
CA PHE A 63 -42.66 21.00 7.17
C PHE A 63 -42.69 20.07 8.39
N GLY A 64 -42.50 20.60 9.60
CA GLY A 64 -42.39 19.82 10.83
C GLY A 64 -41.07 19.06 10.94
N HIS A 65 -40.80 18.52 12.13
CA HIS A 65 -39.64 17.67 12.40
C HIS A 65 -39.80 16.28 11.75
N ARG A 66 -38.72 15.74 11.19
CA ARG A 66 -38.65 14.44 10.49
C ARG A 66 -39.46 14.37 9.18
N GLY A 67 -39.55 15.51 8.50
CA GLY A 67 -40.20 15.69 7.20
C GLY A 67 -39.23 15.51 6.02
N PRO A 68 -39.09 16.50 5.11
CA PRO A 68 -38.31 16.37 3.88
C PRO A 68 -36.83 16.00 4.10
N ILE A 69 -36.21 16.51 5.16
CA ILE A 69 -34.80 16.25 5.47
C ILE A 69 -34.58 14.79 5.89
N HIS A 70 -35.59 14.10 6.45
CA HIS A 70 -35.48 12.68 6.84
C HIS A 70 -35.97 11.73 5.75
N SER A 71 -35.70 12.05 4.49
CA SER A 71 -36.15 11.29 3.32
C SER A 71 -34.98 10.74 2.50
N LEU A 72 -35.25 9.69 1.72
CA LEU A 72 -34.28 9.18 0.74
C LEU A 72 -33.97 10.22 -0.34
N LEU A 73 -34.91 11.11 -0.64
CA LEU A 73 -34.69 12.22 -1.56
C LEU A 73 -33.64 13.19 -1.02
N ALA A 74 -33.68 13.50 0.29
CA ALA A 74 -32.65 14.31 0.93
C ALA A 74 -31.29 13.60 0.96
N THR A 75 -31.26 12.29 1.23
CA THR A 75 -30.03 11.49 1.12
C THR A 75 -29.44 11.55 -0.30
N PHE A 76 -30.29 11.43 -1.33
CA PHE A 76 -29.87 11.51 -2.73
C PHE A 76 -29.36 12.91 -3.09
N ALA A 77 -30.05 13.96 -2.66
CA ALA A 77 -29.61 15.34 -2.85
C ALA A 77 -28.27 15.62 -2.17
N LEU A 78 -28.07 15.13 -0.94
CA LEU A 78 -26.78 15.19 -0.25
C LEU A 78 -25.71 14.46 -1.06
N GLY A 79 -26.04 13.28 -1.59
CA GLY A 79 -25.15 12.52 -2.46
C GLY A 79 -24.68 13.32 -3.65
N LEU A 80 -25.59 14.00 -4.34
CA LEU A 80 -25.26 14.88 -5.47
C LEU A 80 -24.42 16.09 -5.08
N VAL A 81 -24.77 16.77 -3.99
CA VAL A 81 -24.04 17.97 -3.51
C VAL A 81 -22.62 17.59 -3.05
N SER A 82 -22.46 16.40 -2.47
CA SER A 82 -21.18 15.90 -1.99
C SER A 82 -20.37 15.12 -3.03
N LEU A 83 -20.90 14.89 -4.25
CA LEU A 83 -20.19 14.21 -5.34
C LEU A 83 -18.76 14.71 -5.61
N PRO A 84 -18.44 16.02 -5.47
CA PRO A 84 -17.07 16.50 -5.62
C PRO A 84 -16.06 15.82 -4.68
N LEU A 85 -16.48 15.34 -3.50
CA LEU A 85 -15.61 14.55 -2.60
C LEU A 85 -15.08 13.29 -3.30
N TRP A 86 -15.91 12.67 -4.13
CA TRP A 86 -15.52 11.51 -4.92
C TRP A 86 -14.84 11.93 -6.24
N LEU A 87 -15.51 12.74 -7.06
CA LEU A 87 -15.09 12.96 -8.45
C LEU A 87 -13.93 13.96 -8.60
N VAL A 88 -13.79 14.92 -7.67
CA VAL A 88 -12.73 15.93 -7.73
C VAL A 88 -11.57 15.55 -6.82
N LEU A 89 -11.85 15.15 -5.58
CA LEU A 89 -10.80 14.78 -4.61
C LEU A 89 -10.38 13.31 -4.71
N GLY A 90 -11.05 12.48 -5.53
CA GLY A 90 -10.77 11.04 -5.62
C GLY A 90 -11.08 10.26 -4.34
N ARG A 91 -11.76 10.86 -3.35
CA ARG A 91 -12.01 10.27 -2.02
C ARG A 91 -13.40 9.65 -1.97
N PHE A 92 -13.58 8.55 -2.70
CA PHE A 92 -14.82 7.78 -2.70
C PHE A 92 -15.26 7.39 -1.27
N ASP A 93 -14.32 7.02 -0.41
CA ASP A 93 -14.62 6.58 0.95
C ASP A 93 -15.19 7.70 1.83
N TRP A 94 -14.76 8.95 1.61
CA TRP A 94 -15.30 10.11 2.34
C TRP A 94 -16.73 10.41 1.94
N TRP A 95 -16.99 10.40 0.63
CA TRP A 95 -18.34 10.52 0.08
C TRP A 95 -19.25 9.41 0.61
N LEU A 96 -18.81 8.16 0.53
CA LEU A 96 -19.58 7.01 1.00
C LEU A 96 -19.82 7.05 2.51
N ALA A 97 -18.82 7.42 3.31
CA ALA A 97 -18.95 7.57 4.75
C ALA A 97 -20.00 8.63 5.12
N LEU A 98 -19.99 9.78 4.45
CA LEU A 98 -21.01 10.82 4.64
C LEU A 98 -22.43 10.27 4.36
N GLN A 99 -22.61 9.56 3.26
CA GLN A 99 -23.91 8.96 2.90
C GLN A 99 -24.36 7.89 3.88
N ILE A 100 -23.44 7.03 4.33
CA ILE A 100 -23.72 5.99 5.34
C ILE A 100 -24.07 6.62 6.69
N GLY A 101 -23.37 7.69 7.08
CA GLY A 101 -23.70 8.47 8.26
C GLY A 101 -25.15 8.98 8.22
N TYR A 102 -25.54 9.61 7.10
CA TYR A 102 -26.91 10.11 6.92
C TYR A 102 -27.95 8.99 6.96
N LEU A 103 -27.70 7.87 6.27
CA LEU A 103 -28.60 6.72 6.27
C LEU A 103 -28.74 6.10 7.66
N SER A 104 -27.65 6.05 8.44
CA SER A 104 -27.67 5.55 9.82
C SER A 104 -28.58 6.39 10.71
N HIS A 105 -28.62 7.71 10.51
CA HIS A 105 -29.54 8.60 11.20
C HIS A 105 -30.99 8.24 10.90
N LEU A 106 -31.34 8.08 9.62
CA LEU A 106 -32.69 7.68 9.20
C LEU A 106 -33.09 6.33 9.81
N LEU A 107 -32.17 5.36 9.78
CA LEU A 107 -32.41 4.02 10.33
C LEU A 107 -32.69 4.06 11.84
N LEU A 108 -31.95 4.89 12.59
CA LEU A 108 -32.16 5.05 14.03
C LEU A 108 -33.49 5.75 14.32
N ASP A 109 -33.86 6.78 13.56
CA ASP A 109 -35.14 7.46 13.77
C ASP A 109 -36.34 6.61 13.30
N MET A 110 -36.17 5.69 12.35
CA MET A 110 -37.15 4.65 12.02
C MET A 110 -37.44 3.70 13.20
N ALA A 111 -36.48 3.55 14.12
CA ALA A 111 -36.63 2.75 15.34
C ALA A 111 -37.34 3.47 16.50
N THR A 112 -37.98 4.60 16.21
CA THR A 112 -38.86 5.31 17.15
C THR A 112 -40.33 5.07 16.79
N LEU A 113 -41.25 5.30 17.73
CA LEU A 113 -42.69 5.18 17.45
C LEU A 113 -43.16 6.12 16.33
N GLU A 114 -42.58 7.33 16.27
CA GLU A 114 -42.92 8.32 15.26
C GLU A 114 -42.39 7.97 13.87
N GLY A 115 -41.25 7.28 13.77
CA GLY A 115 -40.59 6.99 12.49
C GLY A 115 -40.17 8.24 11.70
N VAL A 116 -39.94 8.07 10.39
CA VAL A 116 -39.49 9.16 9.48
C VAL A 116 -40.28 9.18 8.17
N ALA A 117 -40.37 10.35 7.52
CA ALA A 117 -40.96 10.49 6.18
C ALA A 117 -40.01 10.01 5.07
N LEU A 118 -39.62 8.73 5.10
CA LEU A 118 -38.59 8.15 4.23
C LEU A 118 -38.85 8.36 2.73
N PHE A 119 -40.12 8.30 2.33
CA PHE A 119 -40.58 8.45 0.93
C PHE A 119 -41.23 9.81 0.66
N TRP A 120 -40.92 10.85 1.45
CA TRP A 120 -41.41 12.20 1.20
C TRP A 120 -41.22 12.59 -0.28
N PRO A 121 -42.22 13.20 -0.96
CA PRO A 121 -43.44 13.83 -0.41
C PRO A 121 -44.63 12.90 -0.15
N HIS A 122 -44.49 11.58 -0.30
CA HIS A 122 -45.54 10.65 0.10
C HIS A 122 -45.80 10.74 1.62
N PRO A 123 -47.07 10.79 2.10
CA PRO A 123 -47.39 11.02 3.51
C PRO A 123 -47.07 9.83 4.44
N GLY A 124 -46.75 8.66 3.89
CA GLY A 124 -46.41 7.47 4.68
C GLY A 124 -45.13 7.65 5.49
N ARG A 125 -45.17 7.24 6.77
CA ARG A 125 -43.99 7.22 7.65
C ARG A 125 -43.42 5.81 7.70
N ALA A 126 -42.11 5.71 7.52
CA ALA A 126 -41.39 4.44 7.62
C ALA A 126 -40.94 4.22 9.06
N VAL A 127 -41.13 2.99 9.52
CA VAL A 127 -40.79 2.52 10.86
C VAL A 127 -40.14 1.14 10.76
N PHE A 128 -39.19 0.86 11.66
CA PHE A 128 -38.52 -0.42 11.76
C PHE A 128 -38.00 -0.60 13.18
N PRO A 129 -38.23 -1.72 13.89
CA PRO A 129 -38.92 -2.94 13.45
C PRO A 129 -40.45 -2.80 13.32
N GLY A 130 -41.10 -3.76 12.64
CA GLY A 130 -42.56 -3.70 12.37
C GLY A 130 -43.47 -3.77 13.60
N ARG A 131 -42.97 -4.22 14.77
CA ARG A 131 -43.74 -4.24 16.01
C ARG A 131 -43.49 -2.97 16.83
N ASP A 132 -44.56 -2.37 17.34
CA ASP A 132 -44.50 -1.11 18.08
C ASP A 132 -43.82 -1.26 19.46
N ASP A 133 -43.91 -2.43 20.09
CA ASP A 133 -43.31 -2.72 21.41
C ASP A 133 -41.78 -2.78 21.38
N LEU A 134 -41.19 -2.95 20.19
CA LEU A 134 -39.74 -2.96 19.99
C LEU A 134 -39.18 -1.58 19.64
N ARG A 135 -40.02 -0.58 19.41
CA ARG A 135 -39.58 0.78 19.04
C ARG A 135 -39.42 1.65 20.28
N LEU A 136 -38.53 2.62 20.17
CA LEU A 136 -38.30 3.59 21.22
C LEU A 136 -39.51 4.54 21.32
N ASP A 137 -40.25 4.40 22.41
CA ASP A 137 -41.24 5.38 22.84
C ASP A 137 -40.54 6.55 23.54
N GLN A 138 -40.47 7.70 22.85
CA GLN A 138 -39.85 8.92 23.37
C GLN A 138 -40.71 9.63 24.43
N SER A 139 -42.00 9.30 24.53
CA SER A 139 -42.92 9.87 25.51
C SER A 139 -42.89 9.15 26.86
N SER A 140 -42.35 7.93 26.90
CA SER A 140 -42.26 7.11 28.10
C SER A 140 -41.21 7.64 29.10
N PRO A 141 -41.47 7.58 30.43
CA PRO A 141 -40.48 7.89 31.46
C PRO A 141 -39.21 7.03 31.38
N THR A 142 -39.28 5.85 30.75
CA THR A 142 -38.14 4.93 30.58
C THR A 142 -37.32 5.20 29.31
N ALA A 143 -37.74 6.14 28.44
CA ALA A 143 -37.09 6.43 27.15
C ALA A 143 -35.57 6.64 27.29
N SER A 144 -35.16 7.43 28.30
CA SER A 144 -33.74 7.71 28.55
C SER A 144 -32.93 6.44 28.86
N LYS A 145 -33.51 5.45 29.54
CA LYS A 145 -32.82 4.21 29.89
C LYS A 145 -32.68 3.32 28.65
N THR A 146 -33.75 3.16 27.89
CA THR A 146 -33.75 2.39 26.64
C THR A 146 -32.77 2.98 25.63
N GLU A 147 -32.76 4.30 25.47
CA GLU A 147 -31.83 4.99 24.59
C GLU A 147 -30.37 4.82 25.03
N THR A 148 -30.10 4.86 26.35
CA THR A 148 -28.76 4.57 26.88
C THR A 148 -28.34 3.13 26.59
N ALA A 149 -29.27 2.17 26.69
CA ALA A 149 -28.98 0.78 26.33
C ALA A 149 -28.64 0.63 24.84
N VAL A 150 -29.39 1.29 23.95
CA VAL A 150 -29.10 1.32 22.50
C VAL A 150 -27.71 1.91 22.25
N LEU A 151 -27.38 3.03 22.90
CA LEU A 151 -26.05 3.65 22.80
C LEU A 151 -24.94 2.68 23.22
N VAL A 152 -25.10 1.98 24.35
CA VAL A 152 -24.11 0.99 24.83
C VAL A 152 -23.94 -0.15 23.82
N VAL A 153 -25.03 -0.66 23.26
CA VAL A 153 -24.96 -1.70 22.22
C VAL A 153 -24.20 -1.19 20.99
N LEU A 154 -24.49 0.03 20.52
CA LEU A 154 -23.79 0.62 19.37
C LEU A 154 -22.30 0.88 19.65
N MET A 155 -21.93 1.26 20.88
CA MET A 155 -20.53 1.39 21.28
C MET A 155 -19.81 0.04 21.25
N VAL A 156 -20.43 -1.02 21.79
CA VAL A 156 -19.89 -2.38 21.75
C VAL A 156 -19.73 -2.87 20.31
N LEU A 157 -20.73 -2.64 19.46
CA LEU A 157 -20.67 -2.98 18.04
C LEU A 157 -19.56 -2.21 17.32
N SER A 158 -19.41 -0.91 17.58
CA SER A 158 -18.32 -0.10 17.01
C SER A 158 -16.95 -0.66 17.42
N GLY A 159 -16.77 -0.98 18.70
CA GLY A 159 -15.53 -1.60 19.20
C GLY A 159 -15.26 -2.98 18.60
N ALA A 160 -16.29 -3.79 18.37
CA ALA A 160 -16.15 -5.10 17.74
C ALA A 160 -15.86 -4.99 16.22
N PHE A 161 -16.46 -4.03 15.54
CA PHE A 161 -16.27 -3.81 14.11
C PHE A 161 -14.95 -3.12 13.78
N TRP A 162 -14.33 -2.39 14.71
CA TRP A 162 -13.02 -1.78 14.49
C TRP A 162 -11.95 -2.78 14.01
N PRO A 163 -11.58 -3.83 14.77
CA PRO A 163 -10.58 -4.81 14.30
C PRO A 163 -11.06 -5.58 13.07
N LEU A 164 -12.37 -5.82 12.95
CA LEU A 164 -12.96 -6.50 11.78
C LEU A 164 -12.82 -5.66 10.51
N SER A 165 -12.93 -4.33 10.61
CA SER A 165 -12.79 -3.40 9.49
C SER A 165 -11.36 -3.32 8.95
N GLN A 166 -10.36 -3.54 9.81
CA GLN A 166 -8.95 -3.56 9.41
C GLN A 166 -8.57 -4.82 8.61
N VAL A 167 -9.21 -5.95 8.91
CA VAL A 167 -8.87 -7.25 8.32
C VAL A 167 -9.86 -7.67 7.22
N GLY A 168 -11.06 -7.09 7.23
CA GLY A 168 -12.18 -7.49 6.40
C GLY A 168 -12.87 -8.77 6.89
N VAL A 169 -14.13 -8.98 6.51
CA VAL A 169 -14.91 -10.18 6.90
C VAL A 169 -14.27 -11.47 6.38
N THR A 170 -13.78 -11.45 5.13
CA THR A 170 -13.11 -12.60 4.52
C THR A 170 -11.77 -12.90 5.18
N GLY A 171 -10.95 -11.88 5.46
CA GLY A 171 -9.68 -12.04 6.17
C GLY A 171 -9.87 -12.53 7.60
N ALA A 172 -10.89 -12.02 8.32
CA ALA A 172 -11.23 -12.49 9.65
C ALA A 172 -11.72 -13.94 9.65
N LEU A 173 -12.54 -14.33 8.67
CA LEU A 173 -12.97 -15.71 8.49
C LEU A 173 -11.77 -16.63 8.20
N ARG A 174 -10.84 -16.22 7.34
CA ARG A 174 -9.59 -16.97 7.06
C ARG A 174 -8.77 -17.17 8.33
N ARG A 175 -8.56 -16.11 9.12
CA ARG A 175 -7.82 -16.18 10.40
C ARG A 175 -8.54 -17.04 11.46
N ALA A 176 -9.87 -17.02 11.47
CA ALA A 176 -10.67 -17.85 12.35
C ALA A 176 -10.55 -19.35 11.98
N LEU A 177 -10.59 -19.65 10.68
CA LEU A 177 -10.49 -21.01 10.15
C LEU A 177 -9.07 -21.59 10.25
N GLY A 178 -8.02 -20.78 10.05
CA GLY A 178 -6.63 -21.21 10.17
C GLY A 178 -6.22 -22.30 9.19
N ASN A 179 -6.87 -22.36 8.02
CA ASN A 179 -6.56 -23.31 6.96
C ASN A 179 -5.30 -22.91 6.20
N ILE A 180 -4.60 -23.91 5.64
CA ILE A 180 -3.34 -23.66 4.92
C ILE A 180 -3.54 -22.78 3.70
N GLU A 181 -4.63 -22.96 2.96
CA GLU A 181 -4.96 -22.18 1.76
C GLU A 181 -5.13 -20.68 2.06
N GLY A 182 -5.65 -20.36 3.25
CA GLY A 182 -5.86 -18.98 3.69
C GLY A 182 -4.57 -18.18 3.85
N THR A 183 -3.42 -18.86 3.94
CA THR A 183 -2.10 -18.24 4.08
C THR A 183 -1.42 -17.90 2.75
N ILE A 184 -1.90 -18.44 1.62
CA ILE A 184 -1.25 -18.27 0.31
C ILE A 184 -1.16 -16.79 -0.13
N PRO A 185 -2.22 -15.97 0.02
CA PRO A 185 -2.12 -14.55 -0.37
C PRO A 185 -1.09 -13.78 0.47
N GLU A 186 -1.03 -14.06 1.77
CA GLU A 186 -0.04 -13.45 2.68
C GLU A 186 1.38 -13.89 2.32
N TYR A 187 1.57 -15.15 1.91
CA TYR A 187 2.86 -15.63 1.38
C TYR A 187 3.26 -14.87 0.10
N GLN A 188 2.34 -14.70 -0.85
CA GLN A 188 2.62 -14.02 -2.12
C GLN A 188 3.02 -12.56 -1.91
N GLU A 189 2.40 -11.87 -0.94
CA GLU A 189 2.73 -10.48 -0.60
C GLU A 189 4.12 -10.35 0.05
N LEU A 190 4.50 -11.30 0.91
CA LEU A 190 5.69 -11.15 1.76
C LEU A 190 6.93 -11.91 1.28
N SER A 191 6.77 -12.91 0.41
CA SER A 191 7.85 -13.82 0.00
C SER A 191 8.99 -13.18 -0.78
N SER A 192 8.78 -11.97 -1.33
CA SER A 192 9.81 -11.21 -2.05
C SER A 192 10.79 -10.51 -1.11
N ASP A 193 10.32 -10.08 0.06
CA ASP A 193 11.08 -9.22 0.98
C ASP A 193 11.59 -9.97 2.21
N TYR A 194 10.93 -11.06 2.60
CA TYR A 194 11.22 -11.79 3.84
C TYR A 194 11.32 -13.29 3.63
N GLU A 195 12.20 -13.92 4.39
CA GLU A 195 12.16 -15.36 4.57
C GLU A 195 10.91 -15.74 5.36
N LEU A 196 10.10 -16.68 4.85
CA LEU A 196 8.83 -17.07 5.48
C LEU A 196 8.89 -18.50 6.00
N TYR A 197 8.31 -18.68 7.19
CA TYR A 197 8.22 -19.94 7.89
C TYR A 197 6.76 -20.35 8.06
N LEU A 198 6.45 -21.60 7.77
CA LEU A 198 5.14 -22.20 8.03
C LEU A 198 5.11 -22.74 9.46
N SER A 199 4.31 -22.13 10.33
CA SER A 199 4.19 -22.51 11.72
C SER A 199 2.91 -23.32 11.96
N GLY A 200 3.04 -24.49 12.58
CA GLY A 200 1.90 -25.35 12.87
C GLY A 200 2.28 -26.75 13.36
N ARG A 201 1.26 -27.61 13.43
CA ARG A 201 1.42 -29.05 13.69
C ARG A 201 1.03 -29.83 12.45
N PHE A 202 1.96 -30.65 11.97
CA PHE A 202 1.83 -31.40 10.74
C PHE A 202 2.07 -32.87 11.01
N LYS A 203 1.30 -33.74 10.38
CA LYS A 203 1.45 -35.20 10.50
C LYS A 203 1.95 -35.77 9.18
N SER A 204 3.02 -36.56 9.22
CA SER A 204 3.43 -37.36 8.08
C SER A 204 2.37 -38.38 7.73
N ARG A 205 2.00 -38.44 6.45
CA ARG A 205 1.05 -39.42 5.92
C ARG A 205 1.56 -40.84 6.06
N ILE A 206 2.85 -41.05 5.78
CA ILE A 206 3.44 -42.40 5.70
C ILE A 206 3.93 -42.85 7.07
N SER A 207 4.78 -42.06 7.73
CA SER A 207 5.36 -42.46 9.01
C SER A 207 4.41 -42.24 10.18
N GLY A 208 3.40 -41.38 10.03
CA GLY A 208 2.51 -40.98 11.12
C GLY A 208 3.16 -40.05 12.15
N GLU A 209 4.44 -39.72 11.99
CA GLU A 209 5.19 -38.81 12.86
C GLU A 209 4.57 -37.42 12.83
N VAL A 210 4.53 -36.76 13.99
CA VAL A 210 4.01 -35.41 14.13
C VAL A 210 5.18 -34.43 14.25
N TYR A 211 5.22 -33.46 13.35
CA TYR A 211 6.16 -32.35 13.34
C TYR A 211 5.44 -31.11 13.88
N GLU A 212 5.98 -30.55 14.95
CA GLU A 212 5.49 -29.31 15.56
C GLU A 212 6.62 -28.28 15.55
N GLY A 213 6.36 -27.10 15.00
CA GLY A 213 7.37 -26.07 14.90
C GLY A 213 7.09 -25.05 13.80
N SER A 214 8.14 -24.32 13.44
CA SER A 214 8.16 -23.38 12.31
C SER A 214 9.17 -23.87 11.28
N PHE A 215 8.73 -24.09 10.05
CA PHE A 215 9.54 -24.69 9.00
C PHE A 215 9.72 -23.71 7.84
N PRO A 216 10.94 -23.44 7.35
CA PRO A 216 11.17 -22.51 6.26
C PRO A 216 10.50 -22.99 4.97
N ILE A 217 9.91 -22.05 4.23
CA ILE A 217 9.13 -22.33 3.03
C ILE A 217 10.00 -22.17 1.78
N ALA A 218 10.21 -23.26 1.05
CA ALA A 218 10.86 -23.24 -0.26
C ALA A 218 9.96 -22.59 -1.32
N GLY A 219 8.66 -22.90 -1.29
CA GLY A 219 7.66 -22.26 -2.15
C GLY A 219 6.27 -22.86 -2.02
N THR A 220 5.41 -22.50 -2.95
CA THR A 220 4.02 -22.96 -3.04
C THR A 220 3.89 -24.08 -4.07
N ILE A 221 3.00 -25.04 -3.79
CA ILE A 221 2.58 -26.07 -4.75
C ILE A 221 1.08 -26.30 -4.62
N GLY A 222 0.33 -26.10 -5.72
CA GLY A 222 -1.12 -26.14 -5.70
C GLY A 222 -1.71 -25.19 -4.66
N LEU A 223 -2.37 -25.74 -3.64
CA LEU A 223 -2.94 -25.01 -2.50
C LEU A 223 -2.16 -25.27 -1.19
N GLY A 224 -0.91 -25.72 -1.30
CA GLY A 224 -0.02 -26.01 -0.19
C GLY A 224 1.38 -25.43 -0.38
N TYR A 225 2.31 -25.91 0.44
CA TYR A 225 3.69 -25.45 0.47
C TYR A 225 4.68 -26.60 0.36
N VAL A 226 5.87 -26.31 -0.16
CA VAL A 226 7.05 -27.14 0.06
C VAL A 226 7.85 -26.49 1.18
N VAL A 227 8.03 -27.21 2.29
CA VAL A 227 8.77 -26.75 3.47
C VAL A 227 9.99 -27.63 3.71
N GLU A 228 11.00 -27.07 4.36
CA GLU A 228 12.18 -27.82 4.77
C GLU A 228 12.09 -28.23 6.24
N VAL A 229 12.22 -29.54 6.48
CA VAL A 229 12.24 -30.13 7.81
C VAL A 229 13.54 -30.90 7.99
N LYS A 230 14.42 -30.41 8.87
CA LYS A 230 15.74 -31.02 9.15
C LYS A 230 16.58 -31.30 7.88
N GLY A 231 16.57 -30.38 6.92
CA GLY A 231 17.30 -30.52 5.65
C GLY A 231 16.55 -31.27 4.55
N ILE A 232 15.35 -31.80 4.82
CA ILE A 232 14.55 -32.57 3.85
C ILE A 232 13.35 -31.74 3.42
N LEU A 233 13.14 -31.62 2.11
CA LEU A 233 11.95 -30.98 1.56
C LEU A 233 10.74 -31.89 1.71
N MET A 234 9.64 -31.36 2.24
CA MET A 234 8.36 -32.05 2.37
C MET A 234 7.23 -31.14 1.88
N SER A 235 6.25 -31.73 1.19
CA SER A 235 5.05 -31.01 0.78
C SER A 235 4.02 -31.02 1.92
N VAL A 236 3.40 -29.87 2.18
CA VAL A 236 2.38 -29.64 3.21
C VAL A 236 1.11 -29.16 2.54
N GLY A 237 -0.01 -29.81 2.80
CA GLY A 237 -1.30 -29.42 2.23
C GLY A 237 -2.45 -30.32 2.62
N GLU A 238 -3.64 -29.95 2.16
CA GLU A 238 -4.86 -30.74 2.30
C GLU A 238 -5.08 -31.54 1.00
N GLY A 239 -5.31 -32.85 1.12
CA GLY A 239 -5.44 -33.75 -0.05
C GLY A 239 -4.46 -34.91 -0.01
N GLU A 240 -4.54 -35.86 -0.95
CA GLU A 240 -3.75 -37.10 -0.91
C GLU A 240 -2.29 -36.94 -1.40
N ASP A 241 -2.02 -35.90 -2.17
CA ASP A 241 -0.74 -35.69 -2.84
C ASP A 241 0.36 -35.08 -1.94
N TYR A 242 0.01 -34.67 -0.72
CA TYR A 242 0.94 -34.03 0.22
C TYR A 242 1.54 -35.03 1.22
N ASN A 243 2.84 -34.85 1.52
CA ASN A 243 3.58 -35.67 2.49
C ASN A 243 3.12 -35.38 3.92
N LEU A 244 2.85 -34.11 4.23
CA LEU A 244 2.47 -33.60 5.53
C LEU A 244 1.05 -33.03 5.51
N ILE A 245 0.23 -33.49 6.47
CA ILE A 245 -1.16 -33.05 6.64
C ILE A 245 -1.24 -32.11 7.85
N PRO A 246 -1.80 -30.89 7.72
CA PRO A 246 -2.01 -30.01 8.85
C PRO A 246 -3.04 -30.59 9.83
N LEU A 247 -2.70 -30.64 11.12
CA LEU A 247 -3.58 -31.16 12.19
C LEU A 247 -4.36 -30.06 12.94
N GLY A 248 -4.25 -28.81 12.50
CA GLY A 248 -4.86 -27.67 13.17
C GLY A 248 -4.51 -26.36 12.48
N LYS A 249 -4.56 -25.27 13.24
CA LYS A 249 -4.33 -23.94 12.69
C LYS A 249 -2.89 -23.77 12.19
N VAL A 250 -2.76 -23.27 10.97
CA VAL A 250 -1.49 -22.94 10.33
C VAL A 250 -1.40 -21.42 10.16
N HIS A 251 -0.22 -20.86 10.41
CA HIS A 251 0.04 -19.43 10.21
C HIS A 251 1.45 -19.24 9.65
N LEU A 252 1.68 -18.11 8.98
CA LEU A 252 3.01 -17.72 8.52
C LEU A 252 3.73 -16.92 9.61
N ARG A 253 5.03 -17.17 9.72
CA ARG A 253 5.94 -16.40 10.56
C ARG A 253 6.99 -15.74 9.69
N LYS A 254 7.14 -14.43 9.84
CA LYS A 254 8.18 -13.64 9.16
C LYS A 254 9.54 -13.91 9.79
N GLY A 255 10.53 -14.16 8.94
CA GLY A 255 11.94 -14.30 9.25
C GLY A 255 12.75 -13.06 8.85
N PRO A 256 14.08 -13.19 8.69
CA PRO A 256 14.94 -12.08 8.26
C PRO A 256 14.60 -11.60 6.84
N PRO A 257 14.91 -10.33 6.51
CA PRO A 257 14.76 -9.83 5.16
C PRO A 257 15.69 -10.57 4.20
N ILE A 258 15.22 -10.80 2.98
CA ILE A 258 15.96 -11.50 1.93
C ILE A 258 15.99 -10.68 0.65
N GLU A 259 17.03 -10.90 -0.15
CA GLU A 259 17.05 -10.52 -1.55
C GLU A 259 16.94 -11.80 -2.39
N GLU A 260 15.97 -11.83 -3.30
CA GLU A 260 15.74 -12.94 -4.22
C GLU A 260 16.14 -12.54 -5.64
N GLU A 261 17.00 -13.36 -6.26
CA GLU A 261 17.47 -13.18 -7.63
C GLU A 261 17.19 -14.48 -8.41
N THR A 262 16.66 -14.37 -9.63
CA THR A 262 16.44 -15.53 -10.50
C THR A 262 17.27 -15.41 -11.76
N VAL A 263 18.19 -16.36 -11.96
CA VAL A 263 19.07 -16.42 -13.11
C VAL A 263 18.63 -17.57 -14.02
N ARG A 264 18.43 -17.29 -15.30
CA ARG A 264 18.15 -18.32 -16.31
C ARG A 264 19.46 -18.86 -16.87
N VAL A 265 19.66 -20.18 -16.81
CA VAL A 265 20.86 -20.87 -17.27
C VAL A 265 20.48 -21.85 -18.37
N ASP A 266 21.04 -21.68 -19.56
CA ASP A 266 20.94 -22.65 -20.65
C ASP A 266 22.04 -23.69 -20.50
N LEU A 267 21.66 -24.96 -20.43
CA LEU A 267 22.58 -26.08 -20.24
C LEU A 267 22.73 -26.92 -21.51
N SER A 268 22.18 -26.49 -22.64
CA SER A 268 22.21 -27.27 -23.88
C SER A 268 23.66 -27.61 -24.30
N GLY A 269 23.98 -28.90 -24.35
CA GLY A 269 25.32 -29.40 -24.65
C GLY A 269 26.31 -29.39 -23.49
N LEU A 270 25.90 -28.99 -22.28
CA LEU A 270 26.72 -28.91 -21.08
C LEU A 270 26.36 -30.00 -20.06
N PRO A 271 27.31 -30.41 -19.19
CA PRO A 271 26.99 -31.26 -18.04
C PRO A 271 26.22 -30.49 -16.96
N LEU A 272 25.45 -31.20 -16.14
CA LEU A 272 24.73 -30.60 -15.00
C LEU A 272 25.65 -29.85 -14.02
N SER A 273 26.92 -30.24 -13.90
CA SER A 273 27.92 -29.55 -13.08
C SER A 273 28.17 -28.10 -13.48
N ALA A 274 27.84 -27.68 -14.70
CA ALA A 274 27.94 -26.28 -15.13
C ALA A 274 27.04 -25.34 -14.30
N LEU A 275 26.02 -25.88 -13.61
CA LEU A 275 25.19 -25.11 -12.68
C LEU A 275 25.96 -24.55 -11.49
N LEU A 276 27.08 -25.19 -11.09
CA LEU A 276 27.89 -24.72 -9.96
C LEU A 276 28.46 -23.32 -10.17
N GLU A 277 28.68 -22.89 -11.42
CA GLU A 277 29.15 -21.54 -11.73
C GLU A 277 28.09 -20.46 -11.40
N HIS A 278 26.82 -20.86 -11.30
CA HIS A 278 25.67 -19.98 -11.08
C HIS A 278 25.04 -20.16 -9.70
N ILE A 279 25.57 -21.07 -8.88
CA ILE A 279 25.12 -21.30 -7.52
C ILE A 279 26.13 -20.63 -6.58
N PRO A 280 25.72 -19.59 -5.82
CA PRO A 280 26.62 -18.95 -4.88
C PRO A 280 26.98 -19.88 -3.72
N ALA A 281 28.17 -19.67 -3.14
CA ALA A 281 28.61 -20.40 -1.95
C ALA A 281 27.85 -19.96 -0.69
N ASP A 282 27.23 -18.77 -0.72
CA ASP A 282 26.45 -18.15 0.34
C ASP A 282 24.98 -17.97 -0.08
N GLY A 283 24.05 -18.49 0.74
CA GLY A 283 22.61 -18.39 0.53
C GLY A 283 21.92 -19.73 0.25
N THR A 284 20.60 -19.68 0.09
CA THR A 284 19.80 -20.85 -0.29
C THR A 284 19.41 -20.74 -1.76
N HIS A 285 19.42 -21.86 -2.47
CA HIS A 285 19.09 -21.90 -3.89
C HIS A 285 18.07 -23.00 -4.21
N TYR A 286 17.26 -22.72 -5.24
CA TYR A 286 16.29 -23.64 -5.78
C TYR A 286 16.32 -23.59 -7.30
N ILE A 287 16.36 -24.76 -7.93
CA ILE A 287 16.47 -24.93 -9.38
C ILE A 287 15.13 -25.42 -9.90
N PHE A 288 14.65 -24.77 -10.97
CA PHE A 288 13.38 -25.07 -11.62
C PHE A 288 13.56 -25.24 -13.11
N GLY A 289 12.80 -26.15 -13.71
CA GLY A 289 12.71 -26.30 -15.16
C GLY A 289 12.74 -27.74 -15.61
N THR A 290 12.87 -27.93 -16.92
CA THR A 290 12.87 -29.26 -17.53
C THR A 290 14.08 -29.38 -18.44
N LEU A 291 14.83 -30.47 -18.28
CA LEU A 291 16.03 -30.77 -19.04
C LEU A 291 15.88 -32.10 -19.77
N LYS A 292 16.25 -32.14 -21.05
CA LYS A 292 16.39 -33.39 -21.79
C LYS A 292 17.84 -33.83 -21.71
N LEU A 293 18.08 -35.03 -21.21
CA LEU A 293 19.41 -35.61 -21.07
C LEU A 293 19.75 -36.50 -22.25
N SER A 294 21.04 -36.53 -22.60
CA SER A 294 21.56 -37.40 -23.67
C SER A 294 21.49 -38.88 -23.30
N GLU A 295 21.66 -39.18 -22.01
CA GLU A 295 21.52 -40.52 -21.44
C GLU A 295 20.52 -40.49 -20.26
N PRO A 296 19.68 -41.52 -20.10
CA PRO A 296 18.73 -41.58 -19.00
C PRO A 296 19.45 -41.75 -17.66
N ILE A 297 19.03 -40.97 -16.66
CA ILE A 297 19.47 -41.15 -15.28
C ILE A 297 18.45 -41.96 -14.46
N ALA A 298 18.93 -42.69 -13.46
CA ALA A 298 18.09 -43.40 -12.51
C ALA A 298 17.88 -42.52 -11.26
N VAL A 299 16.81 -41.71 -11.27
CA VAL A 299 16.44 -40.84 -10.15
C VAL A 299 15.83 -41.66 -9.01
N ARG A 300 16.30 -41.43 -7.78
CA ARG A 300 15.73 -42.06 -6.59
C ARG A 300 14.46 -41.33 -6.17
N ILE A 301 13.35 -42.06 -6.05
CA ILE A 301 12.06 -41.53 -5.61
C ILE A 301 11.80 -42.00 -4.18
N TYR A 302 11.46 -41.04 -3.32
CA TYR A 302 11.17 -41.25 -1.92
C TYR A 302 9.70 -40.86 -1.65
N PRO A 303 8.83 -41.79 -1.22
CA PRO A 303 7.41 -41.50 -1.03
C PRO A 303 7.15 -40.64 0.22
N ASP A 304 8.09 -40.61 1.16
CA ASP A 304 7.97 -39.93 2.47
C ASP A 304 8.37 -38.45 2.43
N ARG A 305 8.78 -37.92 1.27
CA ARG A 305 9.29 -36.55 1.11
C ARG A 305 8.95 -35.98 -0.26
N TRP A 306 9.23 -34.70 -0.43
CA TRP A 306 9.14 -34.05 -1.73
C TRP A 306 10.28 -34.55 -2.62
N ASN A 307 10.00 -34.90 -3.88
CA ASN A 307 11.00 -35.34 -4.85
C ASN A 307 11.30 -34.17 -5.80
N PRO A 308 12.41 -33.44 -5.58
CA PRO A 308 12.69 -32.23 -6.35
C PRO A 308 13.14 -32.53 -7.78
N VAL A 309 13.66 -33.74 -8.00
CA VAL A 309 14.09 -34.25 -9.29
C VAL A 309 13.18 -35.41 -9.67
N ARG A 310 12.58 -35.36 -10.86
CA ARG A 310 11.68 -36.40 -11.38
C ARG A 310 12.00 -36.73 -12.83
N GLY A 311 11.71 -37.95 -13.26
CA GLY A 311 11.93 -38.42 -14.62
C GLY A 311 13.24 -39.18 -14.82
N SER A 312 13.66 -39.34 -16.08
CA SER A 312 14.85 -40.12 -16.46
C SER A 312 15.60 -39.53 -17.65
N SER A 313 15.02 -39.58 -18.86
CA SER A 313 15.55 -38.92 -20.06
C SER A 313 15.10 -37.47 -20.17
N VAL A 314 13.89 -37.18 -19.68
CA VAL A 314 13.39 -35.83 -19.46
C VAL A 314 13.30 -35.67 -17.95
N VAL A 315 14.12 -34.78 -17.42
CA VAL A 315 14.23 -34.53 -15.98
C VAL A 315 13.51 -33.23 -15.67
N GLU A 316 12.54 -33.31 -14.77
CA GLU A 316 11.81 -32.18 -14.22
C GLU A 316 12.41 -31.80 -12.86
N LEU A 317 12.72 -30.52 -12.71
CA LEU A 317 13.30 -29.92 -11.52
C LEU A 317 12.29 -28.96 -10.91
N GLU A 318 11.93 -29.19 -9.65
CA GLU A 318 11.01 -28.33 -8.90
C GLU A 318 11.48 -28.23 -7.45
N PHE A 319 11.95 -27.04 -7.05
CA PHE A 319 12.63 -26.80 -5.77
C PHE A 319 13.92 -27.63 -5.60
N ALA A 320 14.58 -28.03 -6.69
CA ALA A 320 15.78 -28.86 -6.63
C ALA A 320 16.99 -28.09 -6.10
N ARG A 321 17.82 -28.74 -5.28
CA ARG A 321 19.10 -28.22 -4.78
C ARG A 321 20.25 -28.87 -5.54
N TRP A 322 21.44 -28.30 -5.39
CA TRP A 322 22.64 -28.94 -5.94
C TRP A 322 22.86 -30.33 -5.34
N ASP A 323 22.63 -30.50 -4.05
CA ASP A 323 22.79 -31.79 -3.37
C ASP A 323 21.90 -32.90 -3.97
N ASP A 324 20.74 -32.53 -4.53
CA ASP A 324 19.84 -33.46 -5.22
C ASP A 324 20.38 -33.88 -6.60
N LEU A 325 21.15 -33.01 -7.25
CA LEU A 325 21.72 -33.20 -8.59
C LEU A 325 23.16 -33.70 -8.59
N ALA A 326 23.90 -33.52 -7.49
CA ALA A 326 25.30 -33.90 -7.36
C ALA A 326 25.61 -35.35 -7.76
N PRO A 327 24.75 -36.36 -7.48
CA PRO A 327 24.97 -37.73 -7.95
C PRO A 327 24.98 -37.87 -9.48
N TYR A 328 24.40 -36.91 -10.19
CA TYR A 328 24.24 -36.88 -11.65
C TYR A 328 25.06 -35.77 -12.30
N ALA A 329 26.05 -35.20 -11.60
CA ALA A 329 26.80 -34.02 -12.04
C ALA A 329 27.37 -34.11 -13.47
N TYR A 330 27.76 -35.31 -13.90
CA TYR A 330 28.34 -35.56 -15.23
C TYR A 330 27.32 -35.89 -16.33
N ALA A 331 26.02 -35.94 -16.02
CA ALA A 331 24.99 -36.16 -17.01
C ALA A 331 24.94 -34.97 -18.00
N VAL A 332 25.01 -35.28 -19.30
CA VAL A 332 25.03 -34.28 -20.36
C VAL A 332 23.62 -33.92 -20.79
N VAL A 333 23.31 -32.63 -20.75
CA VAL A 333 22.03 -32.09 -21.20
C VAL A 333 22.04 -31.96 -22.73
N GLU A 334 21.11 -32.64 -23.39
CA GLU A 334 20.89 -32.51 -24.83
C GLU A 334 20.26 -31.16 -25.16
N SER A 335 19.24 -30.76 -24.40
CA SER A 335 18.57 -29.46 -24.55
C SER A 335 17.78 -29.08 -23.31
N GLY A 336 17.71 -27.78 -23.01
CA GLY A 336 16.88 -27.24 -21.95
C GLY A 336 17.56 -26.13 -21.15
N ALA A 337 16.75 -25.28 -20.54
CA ALA A 337 17.20 -24.22 -19.65
C ALA A 337 16.49 -24.34 -18.31
N VAL A 338 17.19 -23.94 -17.25
CA VAL A 338 16.67 -23.92 -15.89
C VAL A 338 16.71 -22.51 -15.32
N ALA A 339 15.82 -22.24 -14.38
CA ALA A 339 15.85 -21.05 -13.55
C ALA A 339 16.49 -21.41 -12.20
N VAL A 340 17.59 -20.75 -11.88
CA VAL A 340 18.26 -20.85 -10.58
C VAL A 340 17.81 -19.65 -9.76
N ARG A 341 17.00 -19.92 -8.74
CA ARG A 341 16.52 -18.91 -7.80
C ARG A 341 17.39 -18.92 -6.56
N VAL A 342 18.03 -17.80 -6.30
CA VAL A 342 18.97 -17.60 -5.20
C VAL A 342 18.33 -16.65 -4.19
N ARG A 343 18.37 -17.03 -2.92
CA ARG A 343 17.96 -16.20 -1.78
C ARG A 343 19.16 -15.92 -0.90
N ARG A 344 19.48 -14.63 -0.75
CA ARG A 344 20.54 -14.16 0.15
C ARG A 344 19.90 -13.41 1.32
N PRO A 345 20.43 -13.54 2.55
CA PRO A 345 20.07 -12.63 3.62
C PRO A 345 20.35 -11.20 3.16
N ALA A 346 19.37 -10.31 3.22
CA ALA A 346 19.63 -8.90 2.96
C ALA A 346 20.68 -8.43 3.99
N ALA A 347 21.68 -7.67 3.53
CA ALA A 347 22.68 -7.10 4.43
C ALA A 347 21.94 -6.38 5.57
N PRO A 348 22.34 -6.57 6.84
CA PRO A 348 21.63 -5.94 7.95
C PRO A 348 21.58 -4.45 7.66
N ALA A 349 20.37 -3.89 7.64
CA ALA A 349 20.20 -2.45 7.66
C ALA A 349 21.09 -1.94 8.80
N ALA A 350 22.04 -1.06 8.47
CA ALA A 350 22.89 -0.47 9.49
C ALA A 350 21.96 0.02 10.61
N PRO A 351 22.22 -0.33 11.88
CA PRO A 351 21.37 0.13 12.97
C PRO A 351 21.25 1.66 12.85
N PRO A 352 20.09 2.25 13.17
CA PRO A 352 19.98 3.70 13.22
C PRO A 352 21.13 4.21 14.08
N HIS A 353 22.00 5.02 13.48
CA HIS A 353 23.15 5.58 14.17
C HIS A 353 22.60 6.35 15.38
N GLU A 354 22.74 5.79 16.59
CA GLU A 354 22.73 6.60 17.80
C GLU A 354 23.91 7.55 17.67
N ASP A 355 23.63 8.85 17.55
CA ASP A 355 24.62 9.91 17.54
C ASP A 355 25.58 9.73 18.72
N PRO A 356 26.86 9.36 18.50
CA PRO A 356 27.85 9.45 19.54
C PRO A 356 28.14 10.95 19.69
N LYS A 357 27.60 11.53 20.77
CA LYS A 357 28.02 12.85 21.23
C LYS A 357 29.54 12.92 21.25
N GLY A 358 30.07 13.77 20.39
CA GLY A 358 31.38 14.40 20.55
C GLY A 358 32.58 13.53 20.20
N SER A 359 33.04 13.62 18.95
CA SER A 359 34.35 14.21 18.61
C SER A 359 34.69 13.83 17.18
N TRP A 360 34.55 14.79 16.26
CA TRP A 360 35.11 14.67 14.92
C TRP A 360 36.34 15.59 14.85
N SER A 361 37.50 15.02 14.57
CA SER A 361 38.70 15.78 14.21
C SER A 361 38.85 15.79 12.68
N PRO A 362 39.20 16.94 12.08
CA PRO A 362 39.14 17.09 10.63
C PRO A 362 40.46 16.70 9.97
N THR A 363 40.45 15.67 9.13
CA THR A 363 41.47 15.49 8.08
C THR A 363 40.81 15.29 6.73
N GLN A 364 40.63 16.41 6.03
CA GLN A 364 40.82 16.64 4.60
C GLN A 364 40.36 15.54 3.62
N GLY A 365 39.15 15.75 3.08
CA GLY A 365 38.79 15.41 1.71
C GLY A 365 37.84 16.50 1.21
N LEU A 366 38.27 17.35 0.28
CA LEU A 366 37.42 18.41 -0.29
C LEU A 366 36.39 17.73 -1.21
N LEU A 367 35.15 17.57 -0.72
CA LEU A 367 34.05 17.06 -1.53
C LEU A 367 33.69 18.12 -2.58
N LYS A 368 33.65 17.72 -3.85
CA LYS A 368 33.30 18.63 -4.95
C LYS A 368 31.77 18.77 -5.02
N PRO A 369 31.22 19.99 -5.19
CA PRO A 369 29.79 20.17 -5.41
C PRO A 369 29.33 19.49 -6.71
N ILE A 370 28.22 18.75 -6.62
CA ILE A 370 27.57 18.07 -7.75
C ILE A 370 26.50 19.01 -8.32
N PRO A 371 26.54 19.35 -9.63
CA PRO A 371 25.51 20.19 -10.25
C PRO A 371 24.26 19.36 -10.63
N LEU A 372 23.09 19.79 -10.15
CA LEU A 372 21.78 19.22 -10.48
C LEU A 372 20.97 20.23 -11.28
N ARG A 373 20.58 19.88 -12.51
CA ARG A 373 19.78 20.75 -13.40
C ARG A 373 18.31 20.46 -13.23
N LEU A 374 17.51 21.50 -13.04
CA LEU A 374 16.07 21.41 -12.77
C LEU A 374 15.31 22.44 -13.60
N GLY A 375 14.22 22.01 -14.22
CA GLY A 375 13.22 22.92 -14.78
C GLY A 375 12.14 23.21 -13.73
N ILE A 376 11.96 24.47 -13.35
CA ILE A 376 10.95 24.89 -12.37
C ILE A 376 10.01 25.94 -12.96
N PRO A 377 8.70 25.96 -12.63
CA PRO A 377 7.77 26.96 -13.17
C PRO A 377 8.04 28.39 -12.67
N SER A 378 8.65 28.56 -11.50
CA SER A 378 8.99 29.84 -10.86
C SER A 378 10.02 29.61 -9.77
N LEU A 379 10.83 30.63 -9.43
CA LEU A 379 11.74 30.59 -8.29
C LEU A 379 11.02 30.30 -6.95
N SER A 380 9.74 30.64 -6.83
CA SER A 380 8.92 30.32 -5.66
C SER A 380 8.64 28.82 -5.48
N ASP A 381 8.90 28.01 -6.52
CA ASP A 381 8.74 26.55 -6.49
C ASP A 381 10.06 25.83 -6.19
N LEU A 382 11.16 26.58 -6.01
CA LEU A 382 12.39 26.06 -5.43
C LEU A 382 12.23 26.03 -3.91
N LEU A 383 12.33 24.84 -3.32
CA LEU A 383 12.07 24.63 -1.89
C LEU A 383 13.32 24.78 -1.02
N VAL A 384 14.50 24.84 -1.65
CA VAL A 384 15.81 24.90 -1.00
C VAL A 384 16.63 26.09 -1.49
N GLY A 385 17.38 26.71 -0.59
CA GLY A 385 18.26 27.84 -0.87
C GLY A 385 19.74 27.54 -0.55
N PRO A 386 20.67 28.44 -0.96
CA PRO A 386 22.08 28.32 -0.58
C PRO A 386 22.24 28.30 0.94
N GLY A 387 22.95 27.28 1.45
CA GLY A 387 23.17 27.05 2.88
C GLY A 387 22.22 26.01 3.50
N ASP A 388 21.15 25.61 2.80
CA ASP A 388 20.25 24.57 3.29
C ASP A 388 20.90 23.19 3.12
N HIS A 389 20.70 22.36 4.15
CA HIS A 389 21.10 20.96 4.14
C HIS A 389 19.91 20.12 3.68
N VAL A 390 20.15 19.20 2.75
CA VAL A 390 19.11 18.41 2.09
C VAL A 390 19.46 16.94 2.20
N GLU A 391 18.51 16.09 2.59
CA GLU A 391 18.70 14.64 2.62
C GLU A 391 18.28 13.97 1.29
N GLU A 392 18.88 12.82 0.96
CA GLU A 392 18.43 12.00 -0.17
C GLU A 392 16.95 11.63 -0.03
N GLY A 393 16.14 11.93 -1.04
CA GLY A 393 14.69 11.78 -1.02
C GLY A 393 13.92 13.00 -0.51
N GLU A 394 14.59 14.07 -0.05
CA GLU A 394 13.94 15.31 0.37
C GLU A 394 13.52 16.16 -0.83
N PRO A 395 12.31 16.77 -0.83
CA PRO A 395 11.85 17.56 -1.97
C PRO A 395 12.60 18.90 -2.08
N ILE A 396 13.30 19.09 -3.20
CA ILE A 396 14.14 20.27 -3.48
C ILE A 396 13.45 21.30 -4.36
N ALA A 397 12.52 20.88 -5.21
CA ALA A 397 11.80 21.77 -6.13
C ALA A 397 10.48 21.15 -6.57
N VAL A 398 9.61 21.93 -7.23
CA VAL A 398 8.50 21.42 -8.03
C VAL A 398 8.86 21.52 -9.51
N GLU A 399 8.76 20.41 -10.23
CA GLU A 399 9.09 20.31 -11.65
C GLU A 399 8.15 21.18 -12.51
N ALA A 400 8.70 21.73 -13.59
CA ALA A 400 7.95 22.39 -14.65
C ALA A 400 7.09 21.37 -15.42
N HIS A 401 5.85 21.18 -14.95
CA HIS A 401 4.88 20.28 -15.57
C HIS A 401 3.64 21.03 -16.10
N PRO A 402 3.08 20.68 -17.27
CA PRO A 402 1.90 21.33 -17.84
C PRO A 402 0.69 21.40 -16.90
N GLU A 403 0.52 20.38 -16.05
CA GLU A 403 -0.55 20.35 -15.03
C GLU A 403 -0.37 21.42 -13.94
N VAL A 404 0.87 21.66 -13.51
CA VAL A 404 1.19 22.71 -12.53
C VAL A 404 0.90 24.09 -13.15
N ALA A 405 1.27 24.28 -14.42
CA ALA A 405 1.00 25.50 -15.17
C ALA A 405 -0.51 25.74 -15.40
N GLN A 406 -1.28 24.68 -15.71
CA GLN A 406 -2.73 24.77 -15.84
C GLN A 406 -3.42 25.12 -14.52
N ALA A 407 -3.07 24.44 -13.42
CA ALA A 407 -3.63 24.69 -12.11
C ALA A 407 -3.35 26.13 -11.61
N ARG A 408 -2.19 26.68 -11.94
CA ARG A 408 -1.88 28.10 -11.67
C ARG A 408 -2.75 29.06 -12.47
N ARG A 409 -3.00 28.78 -13.76
CA ARG A 409 -3.88 29.60 -14.60
C ARG A 409 -5.31 29.60 -14.05
N GLU A 410 -5.81 28.43 -13.64
CA GLU A 410 -7.13 28.31 -13.01
C GLU A 410 -7.21 29.11 -11.71
N LEU A 411 -6.21 29.04 -10.83
CA LEU A 411 -6.15 29.85 -9.61
C LEU A 411 -6.23 31.35 -9.95
N ALA A 412 -5.40 31.82 -10.89
CA ALA A 412 -5.39 33.21 -11.32
C ALA A 412 -6.71 33.68 -11.99
N GLU A 413 -7.46 32.76 -12.60
CA GLU A 413 -8.81 33.04 -13.11
C GLU A 413 -9.84 33.14 -11.97
N THR A 414 -9.76 32.24 -10.99
CA THR A 414 -10.67 32.25 -9.83
C THR A 414 -10.47 33.47 -8.93
N GLU A 415 -9.24 33.98 -8.80
CA GLU A 415 -8.94 35.21 -8.04
C GLU A 415 -9.56 36.47 -8.67
N LYS A 416 -9.83 36.46 -9.98
CA LYS A 416 -10.53 37.55 -10.68
C LYS A 416 -12.04 37.55 -10.40
N ILE A 417 -12.58 36.41 -9.95
CA ILE A 417 -13.98 36.30 -9.57
C ILE A 417 -14.11 36.92 -8.19
N GLY A 418 -14.67 38.14 -8.08
CA GLY A 418 -14.87 38.79 -6.79
C GLY A 418 -15.98 38.17 -5.94
N GLY A 419 -16.06 38.57 -4.67
CA GLY A 419 -17.16 38.21 -3.76
C GLY A 419 -16.96 36.88 -3.01
N VAL A 420 -18.02 36.38 -2.36
CA VAL A 420 -17.99 35.17 -1.52
C VAL A 420 -17.72 33.92 -2.36
N LEU A 421 -18.32 33.83 -3.55
CA LEU A 421 -18.09 32.73 -4.49
C LEU A 421 -16.62 32.70 -4.95
N GLY A 422 -16.03 33.86 -5.22
CA GLY A 422 -14.62 34.03 -5.53
C GLY A 422 -13.68 33.46 -4.47
N LYS A 423 -13.91 33.81 -3.20
CA LYS A 423 -13.11 33.31 -2.07
C LYS A 423 -13.19 31.79 -1.90
N ILE A 424 -14.35 31.20 -2.16
CA ILE A 424 -14.53 29.75 -2.08
C ILE A 424 -13.80 29.06 -3.24
N LEU A 425 -13.93 29.61 -4.45
CA LEU A 425 -13.27 29.08 -5.64
C LEU A 425 -11.74 29.21 -5.57
N SER A 426 -11.22 30.35 -5.09
CA SER A 426 -9.79 30.55 -4.91
C SER A 426 -9.22 29.60 -3.85
N ALA A 427 -9.91 29.39 -2.72
CA ALA A 427 -9.48 28.45 -1.69
C ALA A 427 -9.44 27.00 -2.20
N LEU A 428 -10.42 26.60 -3.04
CA LEU A 428 -10.42 25.28 -3.68
C LEU A 428 -9.32 25.15 -4.73
N ALA A 429 -9.08 26.19 -5.53
CA ALA A 429 -8.01 26.23 -6.52
C ALA A 429 -6.62 26.22 -5.87
N GLU A 430 -6.43 26.91 -4.74
CA GLU A 430 -5.21 26.87 -3.92
C GLU A 430 -4.95 25.46 -3.37
N ALA A 431 -5.97 24.80 -2.82
CA ALA A 431 -5.84 23.42 -2.33
C ALA A 431 -5.48 22.44 -3.46
N ARG A 432 -6.11 22.60 -4.63
CA ARG A 432 -5.80 21.79 -5.83
C ARG A 432 -4.38 22.03 -6.32
N LEU A 433 -3.93 23.29 -6.38
CA LEU A 433 -2.57 23.64 -6.77
C LEU A 433 -1.55 23.07 -5.78
N ALA A 434 -1.83 23.11 -4.47
CA ALA A 434 -0.97 22.53 -3.44
C ALA A 434 -0.83 21.00 -3.60
N GLU A 435 -1.92 20.29 -3.90
CA GLU A 435 -1.91 18.84 -4.17
C GLU A 435 -1.15 18.48 -5.45
N ILE A 436 -1.33 19.24 -6.53
CA ILE A 436 -0.62 19.02 -7.80
C ILE A 436 0.88 19.30 -7.61
N ARG A 437 1.25 20.39 -6.90
CA ARG A 437 2.64 20.68 -6.53
C ARG A 437 3.26 19.58 -5.68
N ALA A 438 2.50 18.90 -4.83
CA ALA A 438 2.99 17.80 -4.01
C ALA A 438 3.32 16.54 -4.84
N ARG A 439 2.61 16.32 -5.97
CA ARG A 439 2.84 15.18 -6.87
C ARG A 439 4.04 15.38 -7.79
N HIS A 440 4.30 16.60 -8.22
CA HIS A 440 5.39 16.95 -9.13
C HIS A 440 6.64 17.48 -8.39
N ARG A 441 6.90 16.97 -7.18
CA ARG A 441 8.11 17.34 -6.42
C ARG A 441 9.31 16.58 -6.96
N VAL A 442 10.39 17.32 -7.25
CA VAL A 442 11.70 16.73 -7.50
C VAL A 442 12.37 16.49 -6.16
N LEU A 443 12.84 15.25 -5.95
CA LEU A 443 13.53 14.84 -4.74
C LEU A 443 15.04 14.93 -4.93
N SER A 444 15.77 15.23 -3.86
CA SER A 444 17.23 15.25 -3.90
C SER A 444 17.77 13.83 -4.14
N PRO A 445 18.63 13.61 -5.13
CA PRO A 445 19.25 12.31 -5.36
C PRO A 445 20.42 12.02 -4.41
N ILE A 446 20.87 13.01 -3.62
CA ILE A 446 22.02 12.90 -2.71
C ILE A 446 21.78 13.72 -1.44
N SER A 447 22.34 13.27 -0.30
CA SER A 447 22.42 14.10 0.91
C SER A 447 23.61 15.05 0.85
N GLY A 448 23.38 16.33 1.15
CA GLY A 448 24.43 17.34 1.18
C GLY A 448 23.93 18.77 1.37
N THR A 449 24.87 19.71 1.45
CA THR A 449 24.58 21.15 1.60
C THR A 449 24.53 21.85 0.25
N VAL A 450 23.47 22.63 0.00
CA VAL A 450 23.36 23.49 -1.18
C VAL A 450 24.36 24.63 -1.08
N VAL A 451 25.34 24.67 -1.99
CA VAL A 451 26.42 25.67 -1.98
C VAL A 451 26.07 26.87 -2.86
N ALA A 452 25.40 26.63 -3.99
CA ALA A 452 25.03 27.67 -4.94
C ALA A 452 23.78 27.26 -5.74
N VAL A 453 23.02 28.27 -6.15
CA VAL A 453 21.87 28.15 -7.06
C VAL A 453 22.13 29.11 -8.21
N GLU A 454 22.31 28.59 -9.42
CA GLU A 454 22.53 29.39 -10.63
C GLU A 454 21.29 29.31 -11.53
N VAL A 455 20.75 30.45 -11.95
CA VAL A 455 19.64 30.51 -12.91
C VAL A 455 20.24 30.73 -14.29
N GLN A 456 20.04 29.80 -15.23
CA GLN A 456 20.72 29.85 -16.54
C GLN A 456 19.90 30.59 -17.60
N GLU A 457 18.70 30.13 -17.94
CA GLU A 457 17.79 30.81 -18.88
C GLU A 457 16.30 30.53 -18.53
N GLY A 458 15.41 31.44 -18.91
CA GLY A 458 13.96 31.32 -18.71
C GLY A 458 13.21 31.27 -20.04
N SER A 459 12.29 30.31 -20.18
CA SER A 459 11.36 30.18 -21.31
C SER A 459 9.92 30.52 -20.90
N GLU A 460 8.97 30.53 -21.84
CA GLU A 460 7.54 30.64 -21.51
C GLU A 460 7.02 29.42 -20.71
N GLU A 461 7.77 28.32 -20.68
CA GLU A 461 7.39 27.06 -20.01
C GLU A 461 8.01 26.89 -18.61
N GLY A 462 9.05 27.67 -18.26
CA GLY A 462 9.68 27.63 -16.94
C GLY A 462 11.09 28.24 -16.91
N LEU A 463 11.73 28.18 -15.74
CA LEU A 463 13.12 28.57 -15.50
C LEU A 463 14.00 27.32 -15.39
N GLU A 464 15.16 27.32 -16.04
CA GLU A 464 16.21 26.34 -15.74
C GLU A 464 17.11 26.84 -14.61
N VAL A 465 17.23 26.00 -13.58
CA VAL A 465 18.03 26.27 -12.39
C VAL A 465 19.04 25.14 -12.17
N VAL A 466 20.29 25.49 -11.88
CA VAL A 466 21.35 24.57 -11.51
C VAL A 466 21.63 24.70 -10.01
N LEU A 467 21.36 23.62 -9.28
CA LEU A 467 21.61 23.47 -7.86
C LEU A 467 22.95 22.77 -7.64
N HIS A 468 23.89 23.42 -6.93
CA HIS A 468 25.17 22.82 -6.59
C HIS A 468 25.12 22.26 -5.16
N ILE A 469 25.12 20.93 -5.02
CA ILE A 469 25.04 20.26 -3.71
C ILE A 469 26.40 19.65 -3.37
N CYS A 470 26.98 20.04 -2.23
CA CYS A 470 28.18 19.42 -1.69
C CYS A 470 27.76 18.22 -0.84
N PRO A 471 28.08 16.98 -1.23
CA PRO A 471 27.61 15.80 -0.50
C PRO A 471 28.26 15.69 0.88
N ASP A 472 27.59 15.05 1.84
CA ASP A 472 28.13 14.86 3.21
C ASP A 472 29.14 13.71 3.30
N ARG A 473 29.07 12.80 2.34
CA ARG A 473 29.96 11.64 2.21
C ARG A 473 30.44 11.52 0.76
N PRO A 474 31.64 11.01 0.50
CA PRO A 474 32.04 10.67 -0.85
C PRO A 474 31.07 9.62 -1.40
N SER A 475 30.38 9.95 -2.49
CA SER A 475 29.38 9.08 -3.12
C SER A 475 30.00 7.74 -3.55
N LEU A 476 29.44 6.62 -3.08
CA LEU A 476 29.83 5.25 -3.47
C LEU A 476 29.53 4.91 -4.94
N GLN A 477 28.82 5.78 -5.68
CA GLN A 477 28.50 5.61 -7.10
C GLN A 477 29.64 5.98 -8.07
N GLY A 478 30.82 6.38 -7.55
CA GLY A 478 32.00 6.70 -8.35
C GLY A 478 32.91 5.52 -8.74
N ARG A 479 32.40 4.28 -8.81
CA ARG A 479 33.14 3.14 -9.39
C ARG A 479 32.41 2.62 -10.62
N ILE A 480 32.56 3.35 -11.73
CA ILE A 480 32.74 2.88 -13.11
C ILE A 480 32.70 4.14 -13.97
N LEU A 481 33.88 4.58 -14.43
CA LEU A 481 34.16 5.22 -15.73
C LEU A 481 35.51 5.93 -15.64
N CYS A 482 36.57 5.12 -15.60
CA CYS A 482 37.82 5.45 -16.25
C CYS A 482 38.23 4.18 -16.99
N SER A 483 37.65 3.99 -18.18
CA SER A 483 38.23 3.11 -19.17
C SER A 483 39.63 3.63 -19.48
N ARG A 484 40.58 2.73 -19.34
CA ARG A 484 41.99 2.92 -19.60
C ARG A 484 42.18 3.08 -21.11
N GLU A 485 42.34 4.31 -21.59
CA GLU A 485 42.96 4.57 -22.90
C GLU A 485 44.17 5.47 -22.70
N GLU A 486 45.31 4.93 -23.11
CA GLU A 486 46.58 5.65 -23.24
C GLU A 486 46.43 6.72 -24.32
N VAL A 487 46.66 8.01 -23.96
CA VAL A 487 47.10 9.00 -24.94
C VAL A 487 48.23 9.82 -24.34
N THR A 488 49.32 9.82 -25.10
CA THR A 488 50.63 10.44 -24.90
C THR A 488 50.61 11.95 -24.74
N LEU A 489 51.58 12.46 -23.97
CA LEU A 489 51.94 13.88 -23.80
C LEU A 489 52.05 14.64 -25.14
N GLY A 490 51.39 15.80 -25.20
CA GLY A 490 51.55 16.80 -26.27
C GLY A 490 51.03 18.17 -25.82
N SER A 491 51.92 19.14 -25.83
CA SER A 491 51.80 20.54 -25.38
C SER A 491 50.58 21.36 -25.83
N GLY A 492 50.06 22.18 -24.91
CA GLY A 492 49.79 23.60 -25.19
C GLY A 492 48.39 23.99 -25.66
N GLY A 493 47.55 24.45 -24.72
CA GLY A 493 46.29 25.18 -24.95
C GLY A 493 45.18 24.66 -24.05
N PRO A 494 44.35 25.52 -23.41
CA PRO A 494 43.17 25.04 -22.70
C PRO A 494 42.13 24.56 -23.73
N PRO A 495 41.81 23.26 -23.80
CA PRO A 495 40.71 22.79 -24.63
C PRO A 495 39.41 22.98 -23.84
N GLY A 496 38.43 23.65 -24.45
CA GLY A 496 37.06 23.58 -23.97
C GLY A 496 36.60 22.12 -23.95
N CYS A 497 35.97 21.71 -22.85
CA CYS A 497 35.26 20.44 -22.78
C CYS A 497 33.77 20.75 -22.75
N GLY A 498 33.15 20.71 -23.94
CA GLY A 498 31.72 20.46 -24.04
C GLY A 498 31.48 19.00 -23.66
N CYS A 499 30.67 18.78 -22.63
CA CYS A 499 30.01 17.50 -22.42
C CYS A 499 28.57 17.66 -22.91
N GLN A 500 28.31 17.18 -24.13
CA GLN A 500 26.99 16.71 -24.49
C GLN A 500 26.75 15.43 -23.69
N LEU A 501 25.76 15.46 -22.81
CA LEU A 501 25.19 14.27 -22.18
C LEU A 501 23.73 14.23 -22.63
N GLU A 502 23.53 13.46 -23.69
CA GLU A 502 22.22 12.97 -24.10
C GLU A 502 21.64 12.09 -22.99
N SER A 503 20.39 12.40 -22.64
CA SER A 503 19.40 11.51 -22.02
C SER A 503 19.90 10.61 -20.87
N TYR A 504 19.66 11.06 -19.64
CA TYR A 504 19.48 10.12 -18.54
C TYR A 504 18.15 9.38 -18.76
N PHE A 505 18.27 8.08 -19.01
CA PHE A 505 17.16 7.13 -18.96
C PHE A 505 16.59 7.11 -17.55
N VAL A 506 15.31 7.43 -17.45
CA VAL A 506 14.47 7.22 -16.27
C VAL A 506 14.52 5.74 -15.89
N SER A 507 14.76 5.47 -14.61
CA SER A 507 14.68 4.12 -14.03
C SER A 507 13.27 3.53 -14.27
N PRO A 508 13.10 2.26 -14.69
CA PRO A 508 11.79 1.69 -15.07
C PRO A 508 10.83 1.37 -13.91
N ARG A 509 10.99 1.99 -12.74
CA ARG A 509 10.21 1.62 -11.53
C ARG A 509 8.87 2.35 -11.35
N ILE A 510 8.41 3.13 -12.33
CA ILE A 510 7.12 3.87 -12.24
C ILE A 510 6.24 3.63 -13.48
N ASP A 511 6.12 2.39 -13.97
CA ASP A 511 5.19 2.06 -15.06
C ASP A 511 4.14 0.99 -14.72
N HIS A 512 4.00 0.59 -13.46
CA HIS A 512 2.99 -0.41 -13.06
C HIS A 512 1.89 0.04 -12.10
N VAL A 513 1.51 1.33 -12.12
CA VAL A 513 0.28 1.80 -11.43
C VAL A 513 -0.71 2.52 -12.36
N ILE A 514 -0.47 2.61 -13.67
CA ILE A 514 -1.47 3.14 -14.62
C ILE A 514 -1.73 2.13 -15.74
N LYS A 515 -2.47 1.06 -15.41
CA LYS A 515 -3.38 0.35 -16.32
C LYS A 515 -4.29 -0.58 -15.53
N ARG A 516 -5.30 0.00 -14.88
CA ARG A 516 -6.69 -0.48 -14.86
C ARG A 516 -7.61 0.57 -14.27
#